data_AF-T2KLL1-F1
#
_entry.id   AF-T2KLL1-F1
#
_cell.length_a   1.000
_cell.length_b   1.000
_cell.length_c   1.000
_cell.angle_alpha   90.00
_cell.angle_beta   90.00
_cell.angle_gamma   90.00
#
_symmetry.space_group_name_H-M   'P 1'
#
loop_
_entity.id
_entity.type
_entity.pdbx_description
1 polymer ?
#
loop_
_entity_poly.entity_id
_entity_poly.type
_entity_poly.pdbx_seq_one_letter_code
_entity_poly.pdbx_strand_id
1 'polypeptide(L)'
;MNKKNYDEFKITIVKLLNTGEIVKYLSEEYGVSEASINRWKKDLKTKGTSQDKTTSQERLRIKASEKELKEIRLERDILKRGGKHLFQERQVKYGFIKNHTGKYPVEKMCYCMKVSKNAYYTWLRNKDKSLSNNFLESVR
;
A
#
# COMPACT_ATOMS: atom_id res chain seq x y z
N MET A 1 9.58 13.03 47.36
CA MET A 1 9.72 13.01 45.88
C MET A 1 8.32 12.95 45.27
N ASN A 2 7.92 13.95 44.49
CA ASN A 2 6.55 14.04 43.95
C ASN A 2 6.30 12.97 42.87
N LYS A 3 5.10 12.36 42.89
CA LYS A 3 4.71 11.27 41.97
C LYS A 3 4.79 11.67 40.49
N LYS A 4 4.54 12.95 40.16
CA LYS A 4 4.71 13.52 38.81
C LYS A 4 6.15 13.45 38.28
N ASN A 5 7.13 13.87 39.08
CA ASN A 5 8.55 13.83 38.69
C ASN A 5 9.04 12.39 38.47
N TYR A 6 8.51 11.44 39.23
CA TYR A 6 8.86 10.03 39.09
C TYR A 6 8.29 9.41 37.80
N ASP A 7 7.12 9.85 37.33
CA ASP A 7 6.55 9.34 36.07
C ASP A 7 7.22 9.96 34.84
N GLU A 8 7.60 11.24 34.88
CA GLU A 8 8.41 11.87 33.81
C GLU A 8 9.81 11.24 33.69
N PHE A 9 10.42 10.90 34.83
CA PHE A 9 11.70 10.20 34.87
C PHE A 9 11.62 8.82 34.18
N LYS A 10 10.58 8.02 34.45
CA LYS A 10 10.36 6.73 33.77
C LYS A 10 10.18 6.88 32.27
N ILE A 11 9.40 7.87 31.83
CA ILE A 11 9.17 8.13 30.40
C ILE A 11 10.48 8.48 29.70
N THR A 12 11.33 9.28 30.34
CA THR A 12 12.63 9.69 29.79
C THR A 12 13.56 8.50 29.60
N ILE A 13 13.70 7.65 30.62
CA ILE A 13 14.54 6.43 30.52
C ILE A 13 14.02 5.48 29.43
N VAL A 14 12.70 5.29 29.30
CA VAL A 14 12.15 4.42 28.25
C VAL A 14 12.27 5.04 26.84
N LYS A 15 12.27 6.38 26.70
CA LYS A 15 12.58 7.04 25.43
C LYS A 15 14.03 6.77 24.98
N LEU A 16 15.00 6.88 25.89
CA LEU A 16 16.41 6.58 25.62
C LEU A 16 16.61 5.11 25.20
N LEU A 17 15.90 4.17 25.83
CA LEU A 17 15.92 2.78 25.39
C LEU A 17 15.38 2.57 23.97
N ASN A 18 14.36 3.34 23.56
CA ASN A 18 13.76 3.23 22.24
C ASN A 18 14.66 3.84 21.14
N THR A 19 15.60 4.71 21.49
CA THR A 19 16.60 5.26 20.55
C THR A 19 17.79 4.33 20.31
N GLY A 20 17.90 3.23 21.07
CA GLY A 20 18.93 2.21 20.89
C GLY A 20 19.91 2.06 22.07
N GLU A 21 19.71 2.78 23.18
CA GLU A 21 20.58 2.70 24.35
C GLU A 21 20.48 1.35 25.07
N ILE A 22 21.59 0.93 25.69
CA ILE A 22 21.70 -0.36 26.38
C ILE A 22 21.15 -0.23 27.80
N VAL A 23 20.28 -1.17 28.20
CA VAL A 23 19.65 -1.20 29.54
C VAL A 23 20.68 -1.14 30.67
N LYS A 24 21.80 -1.85 30.51
CA LYS A 24 22.91 -1.88 31.47
C LYS A 24 23.55 -0.50 31.65
N TYR A 25 23.81 0.20 30.55
CA TYR A 25 24.41 1.54 30.60
C TYR A 25 23.49 2.53 31.32
N LEU A 26 22.20 2.53 30.99
CA LEU A 26 21.21 3.37 31.66
C LEU A 26 21.02 3.01 33.15
N SER A 27 21.21 1.73 33.51
CA SER A 27 21.16 1.28 34.90
C SER A 27 22.32 1.87 35.71
N GLU A 28 23.52 1.87 35.14
CA GLU A 28 24.74 2.41 35.76
C GLU A 28 24.73 3.94 35.83
N GLU A 29 24.34 4.62 34.75
CA GLU A 29 24.34 6.09 34.65
C GLU A 29 23.28 6.73 35.56
N TYR A 30 22.08 6.17 35.61
CA TYR A 30 20.95 6.73 36.38
C TYR A 30 20.74 6.06 37.75
N GLY A 31 21.54 5.05 38.09
CA GLY A 31 21.44 4.33 39.36
C GLY A 31 20.13 3.55 39.54
N VAL A 32 19.54 3.06 38.45
CA VAL A 32 18.24 2.38 38.45
C VAL A 32 18.41 0.92 38.07
N SER A 33 17.88 -0.02 38.87
CA SER A 33 17.97 -1.45 38.54
C SER A 33 17.43 -1.79 37.14
N GLU A 34 18.16 -2.63 36.40
CA GLU A 34 17.75 -3.14 35.08
C GLU A 34 16.34 -3.77 35.09
N ALA A 35 15.97 -4.44 36.18
CA ALA A 35 14.64 -5.02 36.38
C ALA A 35 13.54 -3.93 36.37
N SER A 36 13.80 -2.79 37.00
CA SER A 36 12.87 -1.65 37.03
C SER A 36 12.73 -1.01 35.66
N ILE A 37 13.84 -0.84 34.94
CA ILE A 37 13.87 -0.31 33.57
C ILE A 37 13.05 -1.22 32.63
N ASN A 38 13.28 -2.53 32.68
CA ASN A 38 12.55 -3.51 31.89
C ASN A 38 11.06 -3.56 32.24
N ARG A 39 10.72 -3.41 33.52
CA ARG A 39 9.34 -3.30 33.98
C ARG A 39 8.67 -2.04 33.44
N TRP A 40 9.31 -0.89 33.49
CA TRP A 40 8.75 0.37 32.96
C TRP A 40 8.56 0.31 31.45
N LYS A 41 9.48 -0.33 30.71
CA LYS A 41 9.32 -0.60 29.27
C LYS A 41 8.06 -1.41 28.99
N LYS A 42 7.81 -2.48 29.76
CA LYS A 42 6.58 -3.28 29.65
C LYS A 42 5.34 -2.46 30.03
N ASP A 43 5.39 -1.77 31.16
CA ASP A 43 4.26 -0.99 31.69
C ASP A 43 3.87 0.17 30.76
N LEU A 44 4.82 0.85 30.12
CA LEU A 44 4.52 1.93 29.15
C LEU A 44 4.07 1.37 27.80
N LYS A 45 4.53 0.20 27.40
CA LYS A 45 4.05 -0.49 26.20
C LYS A 45 2.62 -1.02 26.37
N THR A 46 2.28 -1.54 27.54
CA THR A 46 0.92 -2.03 27.84
C THR A 46 -0.05 -0.90 28.15
N LYS A 47 0.42 0.17 28.81
CA LYS A 47 -0.35 1.41 28.99
C LYS A 47 -0.47 2.24 27.71
N GLY A 48 0.15 1.80 26.61
CA GLY A 48 0.13 2.39 25.27
C GLY A 48 -0.58 3.72 25.24
N THR A 49 0.18 4.78 25.52
CA THR A 49 -0.29 6.17 25.53
C THR A 49 -1.22 6.38 24.35
N SER A 50 -2.35 7.08 24.54
CA SER A 50 -3.32 7.31 23.46
C SER A 50 -2.68 7.77 22.15
N GLN A 51 -1.56 8.51 22.23
CA GLN A 51 -0.72 8.90 21.10
C GLN A 51 -0.17 7.75 20.24
N ASP A 52 0.22 6.60 20.80
CA ASP A 52 0.83 5.51 20.04
C ASP A 52 -0.24 4.73 19.25
N LYS A 53 -1.44 4.61 19.82
CA LYS A 53 -2.63 4.09 19.12
C LYS A 53 -3.12 5.07 18.05
N THR A 54 -3.13 6.38 18.34
CA THR A 54 -3.45 7.42 17.36
C THR A 54 -2.43 7.42 16.22
N THR A 55 -1.14 7.31 16.52
CA THR A 55 -0.06 7.25 15.50
C THR A 55 -0.20 6.01 14.62
N SER A 56 -0.57 4.86 15.20
CA SER A 56 -0.84 3.64 14.42
C SER A 56 -2.06 3.78 13.52
N GLN A 57 -3.16 4.35 14.02
CA GLN A 57 -4.36 4.63 13.24
C GLN A 57 -4.13 5.68 12.14
N GLU A 58 -3.36 6.74 12.44
CA GLU A 58 -2.95 7.75 11.47
C GLU A 58 -2.06 7.14 10.39
N ARG A 59 -1.09 6.30 10.75
CA ARG A 59 -0.28 5.56 9.76
C ARG A 59 -1.14 4.70 8.84
N LEU A 60 -2.16 4.02 9.38
CA LEU A 60 -3.10 3.24 8.58
C LEU A 60 -3.94 4.13 7.63
N ARG A 61 -4.41 5.28 8.11
CA ARG A 61 -5.15 6.27 7.30
C ARG A 61 -4.28 6.88 6.21
N ILE A 62 -3.04 7.25 6.52
CA ILE A 62 -2.06 7.76 5.55
C ILE A 62 -1.82 6.70 4.48
N LYS A 63 -1.54 5.46 4.88
CA LYS A 63 -1.32 4.35 3.95
C LYS A 63 -2.53 4.07 3.05
N ALA A 64 -3.75 4.13 3.62
CA ALA A 64 -4.99 3.99 2.84
C ALA A 64 -5.15 5.14 1.83
N SER A 65 -4.91 6.37 2.27
CA SER A 65 -4.99 7.57 1.44
C SER A 65 -3.96 7.55 0.31
N GLU A 66 -2.72 7.14 0.59
CA GLU A 66 -1.67 6.96 -0.42
C GLU A 66 -2.04 5.91 -1.46
N LYS A 67 -2.68 4.82 -1.02
CA LYS A 67 -3.19 3.79 -1.93
C LYS A 67 -4.25 4.37 -2.86
N GLU A 68 -5.23 5.11 -2.33
CA GLU A 68 -6.25 5.76 -3.15
C GLU A 68 -5.65 6.76 -4.13
N LEU A 69 -4.69 7.58 -3.70
CA LEU A 69 -3.99 8.50 -4.59
C LEU A 69 -3.27 7.78 -5.73
N LYS A 70 -2.66 6.63 -5.45
CA LYS A 70 -2.00 5.81 -6.48
C LYS A 70 -3.02 5.25 -7.48
N GLU A 71 -4.16 4.75 -7.00
CA GLU A 71 -5.26 4.24 -7.83
C GLU A 71 -5.83 5.34 -8.74
N ILE A 72 -6.14 6.51 -8.18
CA ILE A 72 -6.68 7.66 -8.93
C ILE A 72 -5.68 8.14 -9.99
N ARG A 73 -4.38 8.23 -9.64
CA ARG A 73 -3.33 8.61 -10.59
C ARG A 73 -3.25 7.64 -11.76
N LEU A 74 -3.32 6.34 -11.48
CA LEU A 74 -3.32 5.30 -12.50
C LEU A 74 -4.52 5.43 -13.44
N GLU A 75 -5.73 5.61 -12.90
CA GLU A 75 -6.96 5.79 -13.69
C GLU A 75 -6.90 7.05 -14.56
N ARG A 76 -6.40 8.16 -14.00
CA ARG A 76 -6.15 9.40 -14.75
C ARG A 76 -5.20 9.16 -15.92
N ASP A 77 -4.09 8.45 -15.71
CA ASP A 77 -3.09 8.21 -16.76
C ASP A 77 -3.62 7.31 -17.88
N ILE A 78 -4.45 6.32 -17.52
CA ILE A 78 -5.17 5.49 -18.49
C ILE A 78 -6.12 6.35 -19.32
N LEU A 79 -6.96 7.17 -18.68
CA LEU A 79 -7.92 8.04 -19.37
C LEU A 79 -7.23 9.11 -20.22
N LYS A 80 -6.09 9.65 -19.77
CA LYS A 80 -5.30 10.61 -20.55
C LYS A 80 -4.78 10.00 -21.86
N ARG A 81 -4.39 8.72 -21.84
CA ARG A 81 -3.87 8.01 -23.02
C ARG A 81 -4.99 7.45 -23.90
N GLY A 82 -6.05 6.95 -23.29
CA GLY A 82 -7.09 6.19 -23.95
C GLY A 82 -8.45 6.91 -24.10
N GLY A 83 -8.60 8.13 -23.59
CA GLY A 83 -9.87 8.85 -23.56
C GLY A 83 -10.52 9.01 -24.94
N LYS A 84 -9.72 9.14 -26.00
CA LYS A 84 -10.22 9.17 -27.39
C LYS A 84 -10.95 7.89 -27.82
N HIS A 85 -10.66 6.75 -27.19
CA HIS A 85 -11.28 5.45 -27.48
C HIS A 85 -12.56 5.22 -26.66
N LEU A 86 -12.87 6.09 -25.69
CA LEU A 86 -14.01 5.89 -24.79
C LEU A 86 -15.37 5.94 -25.53
N PHE A 87 -15.45 6.74 -26.58
CA PHE A 87 -16.63 6.92 -27.43
C PHE A 87 -16.62 6.05 -28.69
N GLN A 88 -15.66 5.13 -28.80
CA GLN A 88 -15.51 4.25 -29.95
C GLN A 88 -16.08 2.86 -29.66
N GLU A 89 -16.17 2.04 -30.71
CA GLU A 89 -16.65 0.67 -30.61
C GLU A 89 -15.81 -0.19 -29.67
N ARG A 90 -16.42 -1.27 -29.16
CA ARG A 90 -15.76 -2.22 -28.23
C ARG A 90 -14.45 -2.77 -28.79
N GLN A 91 -14.37 -3.00 -30.10
CA GLN A 91 -13.18 -3.50 -30.78
C GLN A 91 -11.98 -2.56 -30.58
N VAL A 92 -12.20 -1.25 -30.71
CA VAL A 92 -11.12 -0.26 -30.55
C VAL A 92 -10.71 -0.13 -29.09
N LYS A 93 -11.67 -0.20 -28.16
CA LYS A 93 -11.39 -0.26 -26.71
C LYS A 93 -10.54 -1.48 -26.36
N TYR A 94 -10.88 -2.66 -26.87
CA TYR A 94 -10.10 -3.88 -26.63
C TYR A 94 -8.71 -3.81 -27.26
N GLY A 95 -8.58 -3.20 -28.45
CA GLY A 95 -7.28 -2.91 -29.05
C GLY A 95 -6.40 -2.04 -28.16
N PHE A 96 -6.95 -0.95 -27.61
CA PHE A 96 -6.24 -0.09 -26.66
C PHE A 96 -5.77 -0.89 -25.43
N ILE A 97 -6.65 -1.69 -24.82
CA ILE A 97 -6.36 -2.51 -23.64
C ILE A 97 -5.23 -3.49 -23.96
N LYS A 98 -5.30 -4.20 -25.11
CA LYS A 98 -4.27 -5.15 -25.56
C LYS A 98 -2.91 -4.49 -25.74
N ASN A 99 -2.87 -3.27 -26.29
CA ASN A 99 -1.62 -2.55 -26.55
C ASN A 99 -0.96 -1.97 -25.29
N HIS A 100 -1.69 -1.87 -24.18
CA HIS A 100 -1.21 -1.25 -22.94
C HIS A 100 -1.15 -2.21 -21.75
N THR A 101 -1.28 -3.53 -21.97
CA THR A 101 -1.20 -4.57 -20.93
C THR A 101 0.13 -4.58 -20.17
N GLY A 102 1.23 -4.20 -20.81
CA GLY A 102 2.54 -4.10 -20.17
C GLY A 102 2.74 -2.85 -19.31
N LYS A 103 1.85 -1.85 -19.42
CA LYS A 103 1.99 -0.56 -18.72
C LYS A 103 0.95 -0.35 -17.62
N TYR A 104 -0.25 -0.87 -17.82
CA TYR A 104 -1.36 -0.69 -16.88
C TYR A 104 -2.07 -2.02 -16.61
N PRO A 105 -2.65 -2.22 -15.42
CA PRO A 105 -3.48 -3.40 -15.12
C PRO A 105 -4.71 -3.45 -16.03
N VAL A 106 -5.00 -4.64 -16.58
CA VAL A 106 -6.16 -4.87 -17.45
C VAL A 106 -7.47 -4.51 -16.77
N GLU A 107 -7.63 -4.85 -15.49
CA GLU A 107 -8.83 -4.54 -14.72
C GLU A 107 -9.12 -3.05 -14.68
N LYS A 108 -8.09 -2.25 -14.43
CA LYS A 108 -8.17 -0.79 -14.36
C LYS A 108 -8.48 -0.19 -15.72
N MET A 109 -7.89 -0.72 -16.79
CA MET A 109 -8.22 -0.29 -18.15
C MET A 109 -9.65 -0.66 -18.55
N CYS A 110 -10.11 -1.86 -18.22
CA CYS A 110 -11.50 -2.29 -18.47
C CYS A 110 -12.49 -1.40 -17.72
N TYR A 111 -12.20 -1.07 -16.46
CA TYR A 111 -12.98 -0.14 -15.66
C TYR A 111 -13.03 1.25 -16.31
N CYS A 112 -11.87 1.83 -16.65
CA CYS A 112 -11.78 3.15 -17.30
C CYS A 112 -12.50 3.19 -18.66
N MET A 113 -12.42 2.12 -19.45
CA MET A 113 -13.03 2.02 -20.79
C MET A 113 -14.52 1.64 -20.75
N LYS A 114 -15.09 1.42 -19.56
CA LYS A 114 -16.46 0.95 -19.34
C LYS A 114 -16.78 -0.33 -20.11
N VAL A 115 -15.89 -1.32 -20.03
CA VAL A 115 -16.06 -2.64 -20.65
C VAL A 115 -15.89 -3.75 -19.62
N SER A 116 -16.60 -4.88 -19.81
CA SER A 116 -16.44 -6.05 -18.96
C SER A 116 -15.09 -6.73 -19.18
N LYS A 117 -14.41 -7.06 -18.07
CA LYS A 117 -13.17 -7.85 -18.06
C LYS A 117 -13.37 -9.19 -18.77
N ASN A 118 -14.48 -9.88 -18.51
CA ASN A 118 -14.77 -11.17 -19.11
C ASN A 118 -14.94 -11.04 -20.63
N ALA A 119 -15.65 -10.00 -21.09
CA ALA A 119 -15.83 -9.74 -22.51
C ALA A 119 -14.49 -9.47 -23.22
N TYR A 120 -13.58 -8.73 -22.58
CA TYR A 120 -12.22 -8.50 -23.11
C TYR A 120 -11.43 -9.81 -23.25
N TYR A 121 -11.40 -10.67 -22.23
CA TYR A 121 -10.66 -11.94 -22.32
C TYR A 121 -11.30 -12.94 -23.30
N THR A 122 -12.63 -12.95 -23.43
CA THR A 122 -13.31 -13.73 -24.46
C THR A 122 -12.94 -13.25 -25.86
N TRP A 123 -12.93 -11.93 -26.07
CA TRP A 123 -12.46 -11.33 -27.32
C TRP A 123 -11.00 -11.68 -27.62
N LEU A 124 -10.12 -11.59 -26.62
CA LEU A 124 -8.70 -11.92 -26.77
C LEU A 124 -8.50 -13.36 -27.22
N ARG A 125 -9.18 -14.30 -26.57
CA ARG A 125 -9.15 -15.74 -26.89
C ARG A 125 -9.64 -16.02 -28.31
N ASN A 126 -10.72 -15.36 -28.72
CA ASN A 126 -11.28 -15.56 -30.06
C ASN A 126 -10.40 -14.94 -31.15
N LYS A 127 -9.70 -13.84 -30.84
CA LYS A 127 -8.71 -13.24 -31.73
C LYS A 127 -7.48 -14.11 -31.91
N ASP A 128 -7.01 -14.76 -30.84
CA ASP A 128 -5.86 -15.67 -30.94
C ASP A 128 -6.23 -16.93 -31.76
N LYS A 129 -7.47 -17.43 -31.62
CA LYS A 129 -8.00 -18.51 -32.47
C LYS A 129 -8.14 -18.10 -33.94
N SER A 130 -8.56 -16.87 -34.22
CA SER A 130 -8.66 -16.40 -35.61
C SER A 130 -7.27 -16.24 -36.24
N LEU A 131 -6.28 -15.78 -35.47
CA LEU A 131 -4.89 -15.69 -35.92
C LEU A 131 -4.29 -17.07 -36.18
N SER A 132 -4.57 -18.07 -35.33
CA SER A 132 -4.08 -19.44 -35.55
C SER A 132 -4.73 -20.10 -36.76
N ASN A 133 -6.04 -19.90 -36.98
CA ASN A 133 -6.74 -20.47 -38.13
C ASN A 133 -6.25 -19.86 -39.45
N ASN A 134 -6.11 -18.54 -39.49
CA ASN A 134 -5.62 -17.84 -40.69
C ASN A 134 -4.16 -18.22 -41.01
N PHE A 135 -3.33 -18.47 -40.00
CA PHE A 135 -1.96 -18.95 -40.20
C PHE A 135 -1.94 -20.36 -40.82
N LEU A 136 -2.76 -21.28 -40.32
CA LEU A 136 -2.87 -22.64 -40.87
C LEU A 136 -3.39 -22.66 -42.32
N GLU A 137 -4.32 -21.76 -42.68
CA GLU A 137 -4.79 -21.63 -44.07
C GLU A 137 -3.73 -21.02 -45.00
N SER A 138 -2.83 -20.16 -44.50
CA SER A 138 -1.77 -19.54 -45.31
C SER A 138 -0.58 -20.46 -45.62
N VAL A 139 -0.45 -21.59 -44.93
CA VAL A 139 0.64 -22.57 -45.09
C VAL A 139 0.18 -23.79 -45.91
N ARG A 140 -1.07 -23.78 -46.39
CA ARG A 140 -1.65 -24.81 -47.26
C ARG A 140 -1.63 -24.38 -48.71
#